data_AF-A0AAQ3Q2I0-F1
#
_entry.id   AF-A0AAQ3Q2I0-F1
#
_cell.length_a   1.000
_cell.length_b   1.000
_cell.length_c   1.000
_cell.angle_alpha   90.00
_cell.angle_beta   90.00
_cell.angle_gamma   90.00
#
_symmetry.space_group_name_H-M   'P 1'
#
loop_
_entity.id
_entity.type
_entity.pdbx_description
1 polymer ?
#
loop_
_entity_poly.entity_id
_entity_poly.type
_entity_poly.pdbx_seq_one_letter_code
_entity_poly.pdbx_strand_id
1 'polypeptide(L)'
;MNPEHREPSSWKMFYIAHTKSDASLNSIAAQEIVDKFKALAQESYSSTSTTEDEIYRQVVGPERHGRTRGYGLGPTPTTVFGTTPGRIELASQLRIANTQNAELKTKIDDLEKKIDDDRRKMEERMMEERMEMERKKMEEKMEEDRRKMQILLAFVEEMKTNKRLV
;
A
#
# COMPACT_ATOMS: atom_id res chain seq x y z
N MET A 1 0.94 10.45 7.96
CA MET A 1 1.92 10.92 8.95
C MET A 1 1.16 11.66 10.05
N ASN A 2 1.33 11.26 11.31
CA ASN A 2 0.65 11.88 12.43
C ASN A 2 1.38 13.19 12.81
N PRO A 3 0.73 14.37 12.80
CA PRO A 3 1.41 15.65 13.05
C PRO A 3 2.00 15.79 14.46
N GLU A 4 1.55 14.97 15.43
CA GLU A 4 2.06 14.98 16.81
C GLU A 4 3.40 14.26 17.01
N HIS A 5 3.93 13.58 15.99
CA HIS A 5 5.24 12.91 16.07
C HIS A 5 6.32 13.65 15.27
N ARG A 6 6.04 14.89 14.86
CA ARG A 6 7.05 15.74 14.24
C ARG A 6 7.97 16.26 15.34
N GLU A 7 9.26 15.96 15.22
CA GLU A 7 10.27 16.53 16.11
C GLU A 7 10.15 18.07 16.12
N PRO A 8 10.23 18.70 17.31
CA PRO A 8 10.26 20.16 17.41
C PRO A 8 11.43 20.73 16.60
N SER A 9 11.25 21.92 16.02
CA SER A 9 12.37 22.61 15.35
C SER A 9 13.55 22.80 16.31
N SER A 10 14.76 22.79 15.77
CA SER A 10 16.00 23.05 16.51
C SER A 10 15.94 24.41 17.22
N TRP A 11 15.29 25.39 16.59
CA TRP A 11 14.95 26.67 17.20
C TRP A 11 14.07 26.52 18.45
N LYS A 12 12.98 25.75 18.35
CA LYS A 12 12.08 25.51 19.48
C LYS A 12 12.80 24.86 20.66
N MET A 13 13.66 23.88 20.38
CA MET A 13 14.48 23.24 21.41
C MET A 13 15.46 24.22 22.05
N PHE A 14 16.16 25.03 21.24
CA PHE A 14 17.06 26.06 21.74
C PHE A 14 16.34 27.04 22.67
N TYR A 15 15.18 27.53 22.24
CA TYR A 15 14.39 28.48 23.01
C TYR A 15 13.95 27.87 24.35
N ILE A 16 13.46 26.63 24.38
CA ILE A 16 13.10 25.94 25.63
C ILE A 16 14.34 25.77 26.52
N ALA A 17 15.47 25.32 25.97
CA ALA A 17 16.68 25.04 26.75
C ALA A 17 17.32 26.31 27.34
N HIS A 18 17.09 27.48 26.73
CA HIS A 18 17.68 28.75 27.16
C HIS A 18 16.69 29.71 27.84
N THR A 19 15.44 29.28 28.04
CA THR A 19 14.42 30.04 28.74
C THR A 19 14.21 29.44 30.12
N LYS A 20 14.27 30.28 31.16
CA LYS A 20 13.97 29.89 32.54
C LYS A 20 12.45 29.77 32.75
N SER A 21 12.04 29.24 33.91
CA SER A 21 10.63 29.14 34.30
C SER A 21 9.90 30.49 34.37
N ASP A 22 10.62 31.60 34.56
CA ASP A 22 10.11 32.96 34.58
C ASP A 22 10.06 33.64 33.19
N ALA A 23 10.25 32.86 32.12
CA ALA A 23 10.35 33.31 30.73
C ALA A 23 11.54 34.23 30.40
N SER A 24 12.47 34.45 31.35
CA SER A 24 13.72 35.16 31.08
C SER A 24 14.74 34.24 30.41
N LEU A 25 15.59 34.81 29.55
CA LEU A 25 16.69 34.04 28.96
C LEU A 25 17.81 33.83 29.99
N ASN A 26 18.45 32.67 29.92
CA ASN A 26 19.47 32.26 30.89
C ASN A 26 20.85 32.92 30.68
N SER A 27 21.08 33.58 29.55
CA SER A 27 22.38 34.18 29.19
C SER A 27 22.23 35.34 28.21
N ILE A 28 23.15 36.31 28.28
CA ILE A 28 23.26 37.41 27.31
C ILE A 28 23.51 36.86 25.90
N ALA A 29 24.33 35.81 25.77
CA ALA A 29 24.56 35.16 24.48
C ALA A 29 23.28 34.52 23.90
N ALA A 30 22.40 33.99 24.76
CA ALA A 30 21.11 33.47 24.33
C ALA A 30 20.20 34.59 23.84
N GLN A 31 20.22 35.76 24.50
CA GLN A 31 19.51 36.96 24.06
C GLN A 31 19.96 37.41 22.67
N GLU A 32 21.27 37.51 22.44
CA GLU A 32 21.80 37.87 21.11
C GLU A 32 21.37 36.91 20.00
N ILE A 33 21.35 35.59 20.28
CA ILE A 33 20.89 34.58 19.33
C ILE A 33 19.40 34.75 19.05
N VAL A 34 18.59 34.98 20.09
CA VAL A 34 17.15 35.18 19.93
C VAL A 34 16.84 36.43 19.12
N ASP A 35 17.57 37.52 19.35
CA ASP A 35 17.35 38.79 18.64
C ASP A 35 17.75 38.67 17.16
N LYS A 36 18.89 38.03 16.87
CA LYS A 36 19.32 37.74 15.49
C LYS A 36 18.35 36.82 14.75
N PHE A 37 17.85 35.78 15.44
CA PHE A 37 16.84 34.89 14.87
C PHE A 37 15.56 35.62 14.52
N LYS A 38 15.05 36.46 15.44
CA LYS A 38 13.84 37.26 15.18
C LYS A 38 14.03 38.21 14.01
N ALA A 39 15.19 38.87 13.90
CA ALA A 39 15.48 39.77 12.78
C ALA A 39 15.44 39.02 11.43
N LEU A 40 16.14 37.89 11.32
CA LEU A 40 16.14 37.09 10.10
C LEU A 40 14.80 36.42 9.82
N ALA A 41 14.05 36.03 10.85
CA ALA A 41 12.70 35.50 10.71
C ALA A 41 11.77 36.55 10.12
N GLN A 42 11.82 37.79 10.60
CA GLN A 42 11.04 38.91 10.05
C GLN A 42 11.37 39.19 8.57
N GLU A 43 12.65 39.12 8.19
CA GLU A 43 13.09 39.29 6.79
C GLU A 43 12.63 38.13 5.89
N SER A 44 12.61 36.90 6.41
CA SER A 44 12.25 35.69 5.66
C SER A 44 10.75 35.45 5.52
N TYR A 45 9.87 36.14 6.27
CA TYR A 45 8.43 36.15 5.97
C TYR A 45 8.10 36.72 4.57
N SER A 46 9.02 37.48 3.97
CA SER A 46 8.90 37.99 2.60
C SER A 46 9.34 36.98 1.52
N SER A 47 10.03 35.90 1.89
CA SER A 47 10.60 34.89 0.98
C SER A 47 10.16 33.48 1.42
N THR A 48 9.19 32.92 0.71
CA THR A 48 8.37 31.76 1.11
C THR A 48 9.09 30.40 1.22
N SER A 49 10.42 30.34 1.40
CA SER A 49 11.16 29.08 1.35
C SER A 49 12.05 28.80 2.57
N THR A 50 12.26 29.74 3.49
CA THR A 50 13.21 29.53 4.58
C THR A 50 12.52 28.91 5.80
N THR A 51 13.02 27.77 6.27
CA THR A 51 12.50 27.10 7.46
C THR A 51 13.11 27.67 8.74
N GLU A 52 12.42 27.53 9.88
CA GLU A 52 12.96 27.94 11.19
C GLU A 52 14.34 27.32 11.47
N ASP A 53 14.55 26.06 11.09
CA ASP A 53 15.82 25.36 11.27
C ASP A 53 16.95 25.92 10.41
N GLU A 54 16.62 26.42 9.22
CA GLU A 54 17.57 27.05 8.33
C GLU A 54 18.00 28.43 8.82
N ILE A 55 17.04 29.24 9.28
CA ILE A 55 17.31 30.54 9.92
C ILE A 55 18.17 30.32 11.18
N TYR A 56 17.81 29.33 12.01
CA TYR A 56 18.56 28.99 13.21
C TYR A 56 20.00 28.54 12.89
N ARG A 57 20.19 27.73 11.85
CA ARG A 57 21.52 27.33 11.36
C ARG A 57 22.32 28.53 10.84
N GLN A 58 21.68 29.52 10.24
CA GLN A 58 22.36 30.75 9.80
C GLN A 58 22.81 31.61 10.99
N VAL A 59 21.96 31.78 12.01
CA VAL A 59 22.27 32.60 13.21
C VAL A 59 23.40 31.98 14.01
N VAL A 60 23.29 30.69 14.30
CA VAL A 60 24.17 30.04 15.27
C VAL A 60 25.37 29.40 14.55
N GLY A 61 25.27 29.09 13.26
CA GLY A 61 26.29 28.41 12.45
C GLY A 61 26.02 26.91 12.20
N PRO A 62 26.91 26.21 11.44
CA PRO A 62 26.76 24.78 11.16
C PRO A 62 26.90 23.92 12.42
N GLU A 63 26.32 22.72 12.37
CA GLU A 63 26.41 21.71 13.43
C GLU A 63 27.86 21.22 13.59
N ARG A 64 28.28 20.97 14.84
CA ARG A 64 29.63 20.44 15.12
C ARG A 64 29.59 18.92 15.24
N HIS A 65 30.67 18.27 14.81
CA HIS A 65 30.77 16.81 14.91
C HIS A 65 30.52 16.32 16.35
N GLY A 66 29.67 15.29 16.47
CA GLY A 66 29.37 14.65 17.75
C GLY A 66 28.42 15.41 18.68
N ARG A 67 27.74 16.47 18.23
CA ARG A 67 26.76 17.20 19.05
C ARG A 67 25.51 17.53 18.22
N THR A 68 24.37 17.59 18.91
CA THR A 68 23.09 18.05 18.36
C THR A 68 22.75 19.40 18.98
N ARG A 69 22.62 20.45 18.16
CA ARG A 69 22.33 21.81 18.62
C ARG A 69 20.91 21.99 19.12
N GLY A 70 20.75 22.98 20.00
CA GLY A 70 19.45 23.33 20.59
C GLY A 70 19.08 22.47 21.79
N TYR A 71 19.76 21.34 22.02
CA TYR A 71 19.49 20.42 23.13
C TYR A 71 20.37 20.65 24.39
N GLY A 72 21.02 21.81 24.53
CA GLY A 72 21.85 22.13 25.72
C GLY A 72 23.22 21.44 25.71
N LEU A 73 23.61 20.78 26.81
CA LEU A 73 24.88 20.06 26.99
C LEU A 73 25.00 18.82 26.09
N GLY A 74 25.06 19.05 24.79
CA GLY A 74 25.68 18.20 23.76
C GLY A 74 25.26 16.74 23.68
N PRO A 75 23.96 16.38 23.59
CA PRO A 75 23.61 15.03 23.18
C PRO A 75 24.18 14.76 21.78
N THR A 76 24.77 13.58 21.60
CA THR A 76 25.26 13.16 20.29
C THR A 76 24.07 12.81 19.39
N PRO A 77 24.22 12.87 18.06
CA PRO A 77 23.18 12.41 17.15
C PRO A 77 22.68 11.00 17.48
N THR A 78 23.55 10.13 18.00
CA THR A 78 23.19 8.77 18.43
C THR A 78 22.21 8.74 19.60
N THR A 79 22.31 9.70 20.54
CA THR A 79 21.38 9.81 21.67
C THR A 79 20.02 10.36 21.25
N VAL A 80 20.00 11.25 20.25
CA VAL A 80 18.76 11.91 19.80
C VAL A 80 18.03 11.07 18.74
N PHE A 81 18.75 10.61 17.72
CA PHE A 81 18.19 9.96 16.54
C PHE A 81 18.44 8.44 16.52
N GLY A 82 19.11 7.91 17.55
CA GLY A 82 19.52 6.51 17.60
C GLY A 82 20.75 6.21 16.74
N THR A 83 21.17 4.95 16.74
CA THR A 83 22.26 4.47 15.89
C THR A 83 21.78 4.28 14.47
N THR A 84 22.31 5.05 13.54
CA THR A 84 22.21 4.71 12.11
C THR A 84 23.05 3.45 11.84
N PRO A 85 22.50 2.43 11.17
CA PRO A 85 23.26 1.22 10.85
C PRO A 85 24.49 1.59 10.01
N GLY A 86 25.62 0.96 10.32
CA GLY A 86 26.85 1.18 9.57
C GLY A 86 26.71 0.72 8.12
N ARG A 87 27.59 1.20 7.23
CA ARG A 87 27.54 0.85 5.78
C ARG A 87 27.45 -0.67 5.54
N ILE A 88 28.17 -1.47 6.33
CA ILE A 88 28.20 -2.94 6.21
C ILE A 88 26.84 -3.54 6.60
N GLU A 89 26.27 -3.06 7.70
CA GLU A 89 24.97 -3.51 8.20
C GLU A 89 23.85 -3.14 7.21
N LEU A 90 23.87 -1.91 6.70
CA LEU A 90 22.93 -1.45 5.68
C LEU A 90 23.04 -2.29 4.39
N ALA A 91 24.26 -2.62 3.95
CA ALA A 91 24.47 -3.49 2.79
C ALA A 91 23.95 -4.92 3.04
N SER A 92 24.09 -5.44 4.26
CA SER A 92 23.55 -6.74 4.66
C SER A 92 22.02 -6.72 4.64
N GLN A 93 21.39 -5.72 5.25
CA GLN A 93 19.94 -5.55 5.25
C GLN A 93 19.38 -5.41 3.83
N LEU A 94 20.06 -4.64 2.96
CA LEU A 94 19.68 -4.48 1.56
C LEU A 94 19.74 -5.81 0.80
N ARG A 95 20.76 -6.64 1.04
CA ARG A 95 20.85 -7.97 0.43
C ARG A 95 19.69 -8.86 0.87
N ILE A 96 19.38 -8.89 2.16
CA ILE A 96 18.27 -9.69 2.72
C ILE A 96 16.93 -9.22 2.13
N ALA A 97 16.69 -7.91 2.08
CA ALA A 97 15.48 -7.36 1.50
C ALA A 97 15.35 -7.72 0.00
N ASN A 98 16.46 -7.67 -0.74
CA ASN A 98 16.46 -8.05 -2.15
C ASN A 98 16.18 -9.54 -2.37
N THR A 99 16.73 -10.43 -1.54
CA THR A 99 16.44 -11.87 -1.64
C THR A 99 14.99 -12.16 -1.32
N GLN A 100 14.45 -11.55 -0.25
CA GLN A 100 13.03 -11.69 0.10
C GLN A 100 12.11 -11.16 -1.01
N ASN A 101 12.45 -10.02 -1.61
CA ASN A 101 11.69 -9.48 -2.74
C ASN A 101 11.72 -10.40 -3.96
N ALA A 102 12.86 -11.04 -4.25
CA ALA A 102 12.95 -12.01 -5.33
C ALA A 102 12.06 -13.23 -5.06
N GLU A 103 12.09 -13.79 -3.85
CA GLU A 103 11.24 -14.92 -3.45
C GLU A 103 9.74 -14.59 -3.47
N LEU A 104 9.37 -13.36 -3.09
CA LEU A 104 7.97 -12.92 -3.14
C LEU A 104 7.50 -12.80 -4.59
N LYS A 105 8.33 -12.27 -5.49
CA LYS A 105 8.00 -12.19 -6.92
C LYS A 105 7.77 -13.57 -7.52
N THR A 106 8.64 -14.54 -7.24
CA THR A 106 8.45 -15.91 -7.76
C THR A 106 7.17 -16.54 -7.23
N LYS A 107 6.82 -16.32 -5.96
CA LYS A 107 5.55 -16.81 -5.39
C LYS A 107 4.33 -16.18 -6.05
N ILE A 108 4.40 -14.89 -6.39
CA ILE A 108 3.34 -14.18 -7.11
C ILE A 108 3.15 -14.81 -8.49
N ASP A 109 4.24 -14.98 -9.26
CA ASP A 109 4.19 -15.60 -10.59
C ASP A 109 3.59 -17.02 -10.56
N ASP A 110 3.93 -17.82 -9.54
CA ASP A 110 3.38 -19.16 -9.37
C ASP A 110 1.90 -19.16 -9.01
N LEU A 111 1.44 -18.19 -8.20
CA LEU A 111 0.03 -18.03 -7.86
C LEU A 111 -0.79 -17.56 -9.07
N GLU A 112 -0.25 -16.63 -9.87
CA GLU A 112 -0.89 -16.17 -11.11
C GLU A 112 -1.10 -17.33 -12.09
N LYS A 113 -0.09 -18.18 -12.28
CA LYS A 113 -0.21 -19.39 -13.11
C LYS A 113 -1.29 -20.34 -12.60
N LYS A 114 -1.36 -20.57 -11.28
CA LYS A 114 -2.40 -21.42 -10.69
C LYS A 114 -3.80 -20.87 -10.91
N ILE A 115 -3.97 -19.55 -10.76
CA ILE A 115 -5.26 -18.89 -11.01
C ILE A 115 -5.68 -19.05 -12.48
N ASP A 116 -4.73 -18.88 -13.42
CA ASP A 116 -5.01 -19.07 -14.84
C ASP A 116 -5.36 -20.52 -15.18
N ASP A 117 -4.66 -21.49 -14.61
CA ASP A 117 -4.94 -22.92 -14.81
C ASP A 117 -6.31 -23.31 -14.23
N ASP A 118 -6.63 -22.82 -13.03
CA ASP A 118 -7.92 -23.07 -12.40
C ASP A 118 -9.07 -22.40 -13.16
N ARG A 119 -8.84 -21.21 -13.74
CA ARG A 119 -9.79 -20.55 -14.64
C ARG A 119 -10.07 -21.40 -15.88
N ARG A 120 -9.03 -21.91 -16.55
CA ARG A 120 -9.21 -22.79 -17.72
C ARG A 120 -9.99 -24.05 -17.37
N LYS A 121 -9.65 -24.73 -16.27
CA LYS A 121 -10.37 -25.92 -15.79
C LYS A 121 -11.83 -25.64 -15.44
N MET A 122 -12.14 -24.43 -14.99
CA MET A 122 -13.51 -24.02 -14.71
C MET A 122 -14.27 -23.77 -16.03
N GLU A 123 -13.66 -23.10 -16.99
CA GLU A 123 -14.23 -22.87 -18.32
C GLU A 123 -14.51 -24.18 -19.06
N GLU A 124 -13.57 -25.14 -19.03
CA GLU A 124 -13.73 -26.47 -19.62
C GLU A 124 -14.92 -27.22 -19.00
N ARG A 125 -15.00 -27.28 -17.66
CA ARG A 125 -16.12 -27.92 -16.96
C ARG A 125 -17.47 -27.28 -17.27
N MET A 126 -17.53 -25.95 -17.32
CA MET A 126 -18.76 -25.22 -17.68
C MET A 126 -19.19 -25.50 -19.12
N MET A 127 -18.23 -25.69 -20.04
CA MET A 127 -18.52 -26.05 -21.43
C MET A 127 -19.00 -27.49 -21.55
N GLU A 128 -18.37 -28.43 -20.85
CA GLU A 128 -18.79 -29.83 -20.78
C GLU A 128 -20.22 -29.97 -20.22
N GLU A 129 -20.53 -29.30 -19.11
CA GLU A 129 -21.87 -29.32 -18.51
C GLU A 129 -22.93 -28.74 -19.46
N ARG A 130 -22.61 -27.66 -20.19
CA ARG A 130 -23.51 -27.08 -21.21
C ARG A 130 -23.76 -28.07 -22.35
N MET A 131 -22.72 -28.72 -22.86
CA MET A 131 -22.84 -29.71 -23.93
C MET A 131 -23.66 -30.91 -23.47
N GLU A 132 -23.48 -31.38 -22.23
CA GLU A 132 -24.27 -32.49 -21.68
C GLU A 132 -25.74 -32.12 -21.51
N MET A 133 -26.04 -30.91 -21.01
CA MET A 133 -27.41 -30.42 -20.91
C MET A 133 -28.10 -30.31 -22.27
N GLU A 134 -27.44 -29.77 -23.29
CA GLU A 134 -28.00 -29.70 -24.64
C GLU A 134 -28.22 -31.09 -25.23
N ARG A 135 -27.31 -32.04 -24.95
CA ARG A 135 -27.49 -33.44 -25.38
C ARG A 135 -28.71 -34.09 -24.74
N LYS A 136 -28.91 -33.91 -23.41
CA LYS A 136 -30.10 -34.41 -22.70
C LYS A 136 -31.39 -33.80 -23.21
N LYS A 137 -31.42 -32.48 -23.42
CA LYS A 137 -32.60 -31.80 -24.02
C LYS A 137 -32.94 -32.34 -25.40
N MET A 138 -31.93 -32.60 -26.23
CA MET A 138 -32.14 -33.16 -27.57
C MET A 138 -32.69 -34.59 -27.49
N GLU A 139 -32.19 -35.40 -26.56
CA GLU A 139 -32.67 -36.77 -26.32
C GLU A 139 -34.13 -36.79 -25.83
N GLU A 140 -34.48 -35.93 -24.86
CA GLU A 140 -35.86 -35.77 -24.37
C GLU A 140 -36.81 -35.37 -25.51
N LYS A 141 -36.40 -34.41 -26.35
CA LYS A 141 -37.19 -33.97 -27.50
C LYS A 141 -37.41 -35.09 -28.53
N MET A 142 -36.37 -35.85 -28.84
CA MET A 142 -36.46 -37.01 -29.72
C MET A 142 -37.39 -38.09 -29.16
N GLU A 143 -37.37 -38.30 -27.84
CA GLU A 143 -38.27 -39.25 -27.20
C GLU A 143 -39.73 -38.78 -27.22
N GLU A 144 -39.98 -37.49 -27.01
CA GLU A 144 -41.30 -36.88 -27.13
C GLU A 144 -41.84 -37.02 -28.56
N ASP A 145 -41.01 -36.72 -29.57
CA ASP A 145 -41.37 -36.88 -30.98
C ASP A 145 -41.66 -38.34 -31.33
N ARG A 146 -40.89 -39.29 -30.78
CA ARG A 146 -41.14 -40.72 -30.92
C ARG A 146 -42.49 -41.12 -30.30
N ARG A 147 -42.83 -40.62 -29.12
CA ARG A 147 -44.12 -40.88 -28.45
C ARG A 147 -45.29 -40.32 -29.27
N LYS A 148 -45.18 -39.08 -29.77
CA LYS A 148 -46.18 -38.46 -30.65
C LYS A 148 -46.41 -39.29 -31.91
N MET A 149 -45.34 -39.77 -32.55
CA MET A 149 -45.43 -40.62 -33.73
C MET A 149 -46.14 -41.95 -33.44
N GLN A 150 -45.83 -42.61 -32.32
CA GLN A 150 -46.50 -43.85 -31.95
C GLN A 150 -48.01 -43.67 -31.78
N ILE A 151 -48.44 -42.58 -31.13
CA ILE A 151 -49.87 -42.27 -30.98
C ILE A 151 -50.53 -42.04 -32.35
N LEU A 152 -49.86 -41.30 -33.25
CA LEU A 152 -50.37 -41.05 -34.59
C LEU A 152 -50.51 -42.34 -35.42
N LEU A 153 -49.54 -43.24 -35.32
CA LEU A 153 -49.61 -44.53 -36.00
C LEU A 153 -50.77 -45.39 -35.49
N ALA A 154 -50.96 -45.45 -34.17
CA ALA A 154 -52.09 -46.16 -33.57
C ALA A 154 -53.45 -45.60 -34.04
N PHE A 155 -53.58 -44.27 -34.10
CA PHE A 155 -54.78 -43.62 -34.63
C PHE A 155 -55.05 -43.96 -36.11
N VAL A 156 -54.00 -43.99 -36.94
CA VAL A 156 -54.11 -44.36 -38.36
C VAL A 156 -54.54 -45.83 -38.52
N GLU A 157 -54.04 -46.74 -37.68
CA GLU A 157 -54.46 -48.13 -37.65
C GLU A 157 -55.93 -48.30 -37.24
N GLU A 158 -56.39 -47.55 -36.24
CA GLU A 158 -57.80 -47.52 -35.81
C GLU A 158 -58.72 -47.01 -36.92
N MET A 159 -58.33 -45.95 -37.63
CA MET A 159 -59.11 -45.45 -38.77
C MET A 159 -59.20 -46.47 -39.92
N LYS A 160 -58.12 -47.20 -40.19
CA LYS A 160 -58.09 -48.23 -41.24
C LYS A 160 -58.96 -49.44 -40.88
N THR A 161 -58.99 -49.83 -39.61
CA THR A 161 -59.84 -50.93 -39.12
C THR A 161 -61.31 -50.54 -39.15
N ASN A 162 -61.68 -49.35 -38.68
CA ASN A 162 -63.06 -48.85 -38.73
C ASN A 162 -63.61 -48.71 -40.16
N LYS A 163 -62.78 -48.28 -41.13
CA LYS A 163 -63.17 -48.22 -42.55
C LYS A 163 -63.34 -49.59 -43.23
N ARG A 164 -62.84 -50.68 -42.65
CA ARG A 164 -63.02 -52.05 -43.18
C ARG A 164 -64.28 -52.73 -42.65
N LEU A 165 -64.95 -52.13 -41.66
CA LEU A 165 -66.13 -52.67 -40.98
C LEU A 165 -67.46 -52.02 -41.43
N VAL A 166 -67.41 -51.13 -42.42
CA VAL A 166 -68.57 -50.48 -43.08
C VAL A 166 -68.52 -50.83 -44.57
#